data_AF-A0A6J7A265-F1
#
_entry.id   AF-A0A6J7A265-F1
#
_cell.length_a   1.000
_cell.length_b   1.000
_cell.length_c   1.000
_cell.angle_alpha   90.00
_cell.angle_beta   90.00
_cell.angle_gamma   90.00
#
_symmetry.space_group_name_H-M   'P 1'
#
loop_
_entity.id
_entity.type
_entity.pdbx_description
1 polymer ?
#
loop_
_entity_poly.entity_id
_entity_poly.type
_entity_poly.pdbx_seq_one_letter_code
_entity_poly.pdbx_strand_id
1 'polypeptide(L)' 'MLESDIEAPAFALNDQHGDVLRSDSLRGKWVVLWWYPKASTPG' A
#
# COMPACT_ATOMS: atom_id res chain seq x y z
N MET A 1 0.80 -13.12 -8.74
CA MET A 1 1.01 -12.04 -9.71
C MET A 1 -0.25 -11.21 -9.74
N LEU A 2 -0.16 -9.87 -9.74
CA LEU A 2 -1.32 -9.02 -10.02
C LEU A 2 -1.30 -8.68 -11.51
N GLU A 3 -2.47 -8.68 -12.13
CA GLU A 3 -2.64 -8.33 -13.53
C GLU A 3 -3.33 -6.97 -13.65
N SER A 4 -3.23 -6.33 -14.81
CA SER A 4 -3.99 -5.10 -15.08
C SER A 4 -5.49 -5.39 -15.14
N ASP A 5 -6.31 -4.35 -14.91
CA ASP A 5 -7.78 -4.39 -14.97
C ASP A 5 -8.48 -5.31 -13.94
N ILE A 6 -7.76 -5.79 -12.93
CA ILE A 6 -8.35 -6.43 -11.75
C ILE A 6 -8.50 -5.42 -10.61
N GLU A 7 -9.53 -5.60 -9.77
CA GLU A 7 -9.66 -4.82 -8.55
C GLU A 7 -8.44 -5.08 -7.63
N ALA A 8 -7.84 -4.00 -7.12
CA ALA A 8 -6.71 -4.11 -6.21
C ALA A 8 -7.14 -4.87 -4.93
N PRO A 9 -6.34 -5.84 -4.45
CA PRO A 9 -6.67 -6.57 -3.23
C PRO A 9 -6.83 -5.64 -2.03
N ALA A 10 -7.82 -5.93 -1.19
CA ALA A 10 -7.99 -5.22 0.07
C ALA A 10 -6.79 -5.47 1.00
N PHE A 11 -6.40 -4.45 1.75
CA PHE A 11 -5.34 -4.56 2.75
C PHE A 11 -5.70 -3.80 4.02
N ALA A 12 -5.12 -4.24 5.13
CA ALA A 12 -5.09 -3.54 6.41
C ALA A 12 -3.70 -3.72 7.01
N LEU A 13 -2.89 -2.67 6.98
CA LEU A 13 -1.49 -2.70 7.40
C LEU A 13 -1.21 -1.52 8.34
N ASN A 14 -0.27 -1.71 9.26
CA ASN A 14 0.21 -0.60 10.08
C ASN A 14 1.07 0.33 9.22
N ASP A 15 0.87 1.63 9.36
CA ASP A 15 1.74 2.66 8.79
C ASP A 15 3.00 2.85 9.65
N GLN A 16 3.82 3.86 9.31
CA GLN A 16 5.04 4.17 10.06
C GLN A 16 4.82 4.65 11.51
N HIS A 17 3.59 5.00 11.88
CA HIS A 17 3.20 5.42 13.22
C HIS A 17 2.52 4.29 14.01
N GLY A 18 2.26 3.15 13.36
CA GLY A 18 1.56 2.01 13.96
C GLY A 18 0.05 2.08 13.79
N ASP A 19 -0.47 3.06 13.06
CA ASP A 19 -1.89 3.20 12.80
C ASP A 19 -2.32 2.28 11.67
N VAL A 20 -3.48 1.63 11.82
CA VAL A 20 -4.00 0.71 10.80
C VAL A 20 -4.57 1.50 9.62
N LEU A 21 -3.88 1.46 8.49
CA LEU A 21 -4.37 1.95 7.21
C LEU A 21 -5.13 0.83 6.48
N ARG A 22 -6.36 1.12 6.03
CA ARG A 22 -7.18 0.20 5.24
C ARG A 22 -7.29 0.68 3.80
N SER A 23 -7.26 -0.20 2.83
CA SER A 23 -7.50 0.12 1.40
C SER A 23 -8.79 0.95 1.20
N ASP A 24 -9.81 0.63 1.98
CA ASP A 24 -11.16 1.18 1.89
C ASP A 24 -11.23 2.66 2.27
N SER A 25 -10.35 3.12 3.17
CA SER A 25 -10.29 4.53 3.55
C SER A 25 -9.64 5.41 2.48
N LEU A 26 -9.07 4.81 1.44
CA LEU A 26 -8.40 5.51 0.33
C LEU A 26 -9.29 5.65 -0.92
N ARG A 27 -10.51 5.10 -0.91
CA ARG A 27 -11.43 5.17 -2.07
C ARG A 27 -11.73 6.61 -2.47
N GLY A 28 -11.92 6.84 -3.77
CA GLY A 28 -12.18 8.16 -4.34
C GLY A 28 -10.93 9.01 -4.58
N LYS A 29 -9.73 8.45 -4.37
CA LYS A 29 -8.44 9.09 -4.67
C LYS A 29 -7.61 8.22 -5.62
N TRP A 30 -6.74 8.86 -6.40
CA TRP A 30 -5.67 8.15 -7.08
C TRP A 30 -4.59 7.76 -6.07
N VAL A 31 -4.25 6.47 -6.02
CA VAL A 31 -3.29 5.90 -5.08
C VAL A 31 -2.24 5.13 -5.87
N VAL A 32 -0.97 5.37 -5.56
CA VAL A 32 0.16 4.58 -6.08
C VAL A 32 0.80 3.87 -4.89
N LEU A 33 0.84 2.55 -4.95
CA LEU A 33 1.52 1.72 -3.96
C LEU A 33 2.89 1.32 -4.51
N TRP A 34 3.94 1.57 -3.73
CA TRP A 34 5.32 1.27 -4.08
C TRP A 34 6.05 0.77 -2.83
N TRP A 35 7.13 0.02 -3.02
CA TRP A 35 7.89 -0.57 -1.92
C TRP A 35 9.37 -0.66 -2.25
N TYR A 36 10.19 -0.81 -1.21
CA TYR A 36 11.61 -1.13 -1.28
C TYR A 36 11.91 -2.34 -0.39
N PRO A 37 12.99 -3.12 -0.65
CA PRO A 37 13.22 -4.38 0.07
C PRO A 37 13.52 -4.22 1.56
N LYS A 38 14.25 -3.16 1.93
CA LYS A 38 14.69 -2.91 3.30
C LYS A 38 14.83 -1.42 3.59
N ALA A 39 14.37 -1.00 4.76
CA ALA A 39 14.52 0.38 5.23
C ALA A 39 15.96 0.68 5.65
N SER A 40 16.34 1.95 5.60
CA SER A 40 17.62 2.46 6.13
C SER A 40 18.87 1.85 5.50
N THR A 41 18.83 1.55 4.20
CA THR A 41 20.01 1.16 3.42
C THR A 41 20.56 2.35 2.62
N PRO A 42 21.89 2.55 2.54
CA PRO A 42 22.48 3.41 1.52
C PRO A 42 22.07 2.85 0.15
N GLY A 43 21.47 3.70 -0.70
CA GLY A 43 21.04 3.32 -2.04
C GLY A 43 22.21 3.00 -2.97
#